data_AF-A0A4R3JFW1-F1
#
_entry.id   AF-A0A4R3JFW1-F1
#
_cell.length_a   1.000
_cell.length_b   1.000
_cell.length_c   1.000
_cell.angle_alpha   90.00
_cell.angle_beta   90.00
_cell.angle_gamma   90.00
#
_symmetry.space_group_name_H-M   'P 1'
#
loop_
_entity.id
_entity.type
_entity.pdbx_description
1 polymer ?
#
loop_
_entity_poly.entity_id
_entity_poly.type
_entity_poly.pdbx_seq_one_letter_code
_entity_poly.pdbx_strand_id
1 'polypeptide(L)'
;MRMFSEKLLKLVEIARSRGEAINFSGVVVPADLDLDAFACPENPLPGVDFAGASFEGDLDLTEVYFDGPARFTGAHFAGDLDLIVARFLAVDFDDALIAGCFDASETRFRGPVSFRNTRFEGPAIFRETQFYHPVDFSGATFKIPPAFDDVVFPEGSRLPLGCDPV
;
A
#
# COMPACT_ATOMS: atom_id res chain seq x y z
N MET A 1 18.68 -11.47 -9.29
CA MET A 1 18.32 -11.17 -7.89
C MET A 1 16.99 -11.84 -7.62
N ARG A 2 16.97 -13.09 -7.14
CA ARG A 2 15.75 -13.93 -6.95
C ARG A 2 15.55 -14.47 -5.53
N MET A 3 16.50 -14.19 -4.61
CA MET A 3 16.51 -14.80 -3.28
C MET A 3 15.41 -14.28 -2.35
N PHE A 4 14.97 -13.03 -2.51
CA PHE A 4 13.95 -12.46 -1.62
C PHE A 4 12.58 -13.11 -1.88
N SER A 5 12.22 -13.30 -3.15
CA SER A 5 10.97 -13.96 -3.57
C SER A 5 10.86 -15.40 -3.04
N GLU A 6 11.89 -16.25 -3.16
CA GLU A 6 11.83 -17.63 -2.64
C GLU A 6 11.70 -17.70 -1.10
N LYS A 7 12.36 -16.79 -0.38
CA LYS A 7 12.25 -16.73 1.08
C LYS A 7 10.86 -16.21 1.49
N LEU A 8 10.32 -15.25 0.76
CA LEU A 8 8.97 -14.73 0.96
C LEU A 8 7.91 -15.82 0.78
N LEU A 9 7.99 -16.61 -0.30
CA LEU A 9 7.04 -17.71 -0.55
C LEU A 9 7.01 -18.72 0.62
N LYS A 10 8.17 -19.09 1.16
CA LYS A 10 8.24 -19.96 2.34
C LYS A 10 7.61 -19.32 3.59
N LEU A 11 7.81 -18.02 3.80
CA LEU A 11 7.19 -17.31 4.92
C LEU A 11 5.67 -17.24 4.76
N VAL A 12 5.17 -17.07 3.54
CA VAL A 12 3.74 -17.10 3.22
C VAL A 12 3.12 -18.45 3.55
N GLU A 13 3.75 -19.56 3.15
CA GLU A 13 3.25 -20.91 3.47
C GLU A 13 3.16 -21.14 4.99
N ILE A 14 4.20 -20.71 5.73
CA ILE A 14 4.23 -20.80 7.20
C ILE A 14 3.12 -19.94 7.82
N ALA A 15 2.99 -18.69 7.40
CA ALA A 15 1.98 -17.76 7.89
C ALA A 15 0.56 -18.28 7.66
N ARG A 16 0.28 -18.81 6.46
CA ARG A 16 -1.00 -19.45 6.13
C ARG A 16 -1.31 -20.64 7.05
N SER A 17 -0.33 -21.51 7.31
CA SER A 17 -0.52 -22.66 8.21
C SER A 17 -0.86 -22.26 9.66
N ARG A 18 -0.51 -21.03 10.06
CA ARG A 18 -0.69 -20.50 11.42
C ARG A 18 -1.84 -19.51 11.53
N GLY A 19 -2.37 -19.01 10.40
CA GLY A 19 -3.32 -17.90 10.40
C GLY A 19 -2.71 -16.59 10.93
N GLU A 20 -1.40 -16.42 10.76
CA GLU A 20 -0.64 -15.28 11.26
C GLU A 20 -0.28 -14.32 10.12
N ALA A 21 -0.01 -13.06 10.47
CA ALA A 21 0.58 -12.11 9.54
C ALA A 21 2.09 -12.37 9.38
N ILE A 22 2.64 -12.06 8.21
CA ILE A 22 4.08 -12.11 7.97
C ILE A 22 4.71 -10.82 8.49
N ASN A 23 5.71 -10.94 9.35
CA ASN A 23 6.41 -9.80 9.93
C ASN A 23 7.71 -9.49 9.17
N PHE A 24 7.75 -8.30 8.58
CA PHE A 24 8.88 -7.66 7.93
C PHE A 24 9.15 -6.25 8.50
N SER A 25 8.71 -5.97 9.73
CA SER A 25 8.95 -4.69 10.37
C SER A 25 10.43 -4.33 10.41
N GLY A 26 10.75 -3.09 10.07
CA GLY A 26 12.11 -2.56 10.03
C GLY A 26 13.02 -3.14 8.96
N VAL A 27 12.51 -3.96 8.02
CA VAL A 27 13.34 -4.52 6.96
C VAL A 27 13.84 -3.43 6.01
N VAL A 28 15.04 -3.60 5.48
CA VAL A 28 15.54 -2.79 4.35
C VAL A 28 15.51 -3.65 3.09
N VAL A 29 14.84 -3.15 2.06
CA VAL A 29 14.67 -3.76 0.74
C VAL A 29 15.49 -2.92 -0.24
N PRO A 30 16.76 -3.30 -0.52
CA PRO A 30 17.71 -2.44 -1.23
C PRO A 30 17.50 -2.39 -2.76
N ALA A 31 16.55 -3.16 -3.28
CA ALA A 31 16.28 -3.29 -4.69
C ALA A 31 14.83 -3.74 -4.90
N ASP A 32 14.38 -3.68 -6.15
CA ASP A 32 12.99 -3.89 -6.51
C ASP A 32 12.43 -5.20 -5.95
N LEU A 33 11.22 -5.10 -5.40
CA LEU A 33 10.45 -6.20 -4.86
C LEU A 33 9.17 -6.35 -5.67
N ASP A 34 9.14 -7.41 -6.46
CA ASP A 34 8.01 -7.84 -7.26
C ASP A 34 7.23 -8.95 -6.54
N LEU A 35 5.92 -8.75 -6.40
CA LEU A 35 4.98 -9.66 -5.77
C LEU A 35 3.94 -10.26 -6.75
N ASP A 36 4.26 -10.33 -8.06
CA ASP A 36 3.44 -10.89 -9.15
C ASP A 36 2.84 -12.28 -8.84
N ALA A 37 3.53 -13.11 -8.06
CA ALA A 37 3.08 -14.42 -7.64
C ALA A 37 1.74 -14.39 -6.86
N PHE A 38 1.34 -13.22 -6.35
CA PHE A 38 0.10 -12.99 -5.61
C PHE A 38 -0.94 -12.18 -6.40
N ALA A 39 -0.74 -12.00 -7.71
CA ALA A 39 -1.66 -11.31 -8.62
C ALA A 39 -2.90 -12.15 -9.02
N CYS A 40 -3.22 -13.22 -8.28
CA CYS A 40 -4.42 -14.02 -8.49
C CYS A 40 -5.22 -14.24 -7.20
N PRO A 41 -6.56 -14.23 -7.27
CA PRO A 41 -7.43 -14.40 -6.10
C PRO A 41 -7.31 -15.79 -5.45
N GLU A 42 -6.81 -16.80 -6.18
CA GLU A 42 -6.58 -18.15 -5.66
C GLU A 42 -5.29 -18.23 -4.81
N ASN A 43 -4.41 -17.25 -4.89
CA ASN A 43 -3.15 -17.20 -4.13
C ASN A 43 -2.95 -15.82 -3.46
N PRO A 44 -3.87 -15.37 -2.59
CA PRO A 44 -3.75 -14.06 -1.96
C PRO A 44 -2.59 -14.01 -0.96
N LEU A 45 -1.95 -12.86 -0.85
CA LEU A 45 -0.95 -12.60 0.17
C LEU A 45 -1.64 -12.44 1.54
N PRO A 46 -1.22 -13.21 2.57
CA PRO A 46 -1.72 -13.03 3.93
C PRO A 46 -1.36 -11.65 4.48
N GLY A 47 -1.89 -11.33 5.65
CA GLY A 47 -1.57 -10.09 6.34
C GLY A 47 -0.06 -9.90 6.42
N VAL A 48 0.41 -8.69 6.19
CA VAL A 48 1.84 -8.37 6.15
C VAL A 48 2.13 -7.10 6.94
N ASP A 49 3.20 -7.13 7.71
CA ASP A 49 3.67 -6.01 8.52
C ASP A 49 5.04 -5.54 8.04
N PHE A 50 5.06 -4.39 7.37
CA PHE A 50 6.23 -3.63 6.96
C PHE A 50 6.40 -2.35 7.78
N ALA A 51 5.91 -2.30 9.02
CA ALA A 51 6.08 -1.12 9.88
C ALA A 51 7.56 -0.73 10.00
N GLY A 52 7.88 0.53 9.71
CA GLY A 52 9.25 1.06 9.73
C GLY A 52 10.20 0.48 8.67
N ALA A 53 9.69 -0.26 7.68
CA ALA A 53 10.51 -0.79 6.60
C ALA A 53 11.04 0.34 5.69
N SER A 54 12.14 0.07 4.98
CA SER A 54 12.70 0.98 3.96
C SER A 54 12.81 0.26 2.63
N PHE A 55 12.19 0.81 1.59
CA PHE A 55 12.25 0.33 0.21
C PHE A 55 13.12 1.29 -0.61
N GLU A 56 14.35 0.87 -0.91
CA GLU A 56 15.31 1.67 -1.69
C GLU A 56 15.11 1.48 -3.20
N GLY A 57 14.57 0.34 -3.62
CA GLY A 57 14.03 0.10 -4.96
C GLY A 57 12.50 0.07 -4.96
N ASP A 58 11.92 -0.25 -6.10
CA ASP A 58 10.47 -0.17 -6.31
C ASP A 58 9.74 -1.33 -5.59
N LEU A 59 8.55 -1.07 -5.08
CA LEU A 59 7.65 -2.10 -4.58
C LEU A 59 6.47 -2.24 -5.53
N ASP A 60 6.47 -3.32 -6.31
CA ASP A 60 5.40 -3.64 -7.25
C ASP A 60 4.37 -4.56 -6.60
N LEU A 61 3.19 -4.01 -6.35
CA LEU A 61 1.98 -4.69 -5.86
C LEU A 61 0.87 -4.68 -6.91
N THR A 62 1.20 -4.46 -8.18
CA THR A 62 0.24 -4.46 -9.28
C THR A 62 -0.55 -5.76 -9.30
N GLU A 63 -1.88 -5.62 -9.37
CA GLU A 63 -2.85 -6.72 -9.34
C GLU A 63 -2.82 -7.63 -8.09
N VAL A 64 -1.98 -7.35 -7.09
CA VAL A 64 -1.84 -8.21 -5.91
C VAL A 64 -3.13 -8.27 -5.09
N TYR A 65 -3.47 -9.49 -4.66
CA TYR A 65 -4.60 -9.76 -3.77
C TYR A 65 -4.11 -9.95 -2.35
N PHE A 66 -4.69 -9.23 -1.39
CA PHE A 66 -4.47 -9.44 0.04
C PHE A 66 -5.71 -10.09 0.67
N ASP A 67 -5.52 -11.14 1.46
CA ASP A 67 -6.57 -11.73 2.32
C ASP A 67 -6.36 -11.44 3.81
N GLY A 68 -5.38 -10.59 4.12
CA GLY A 68 -5.18 -9.98 5.43
C GLY A 68 -4.81 -8.49 5.35
N PRO A 69 -4.61 -7.83 6.51
CA PRO A 69 -4.22 -6.43 6.56
C PRO A 69 -2.77 -6.22 6.09
N ALA A 70 -2.51 -5.14 5.37
CA ALA A 70 -1.16 -4.69 5.03
C ALA A 70 -0.80 -3.46 5.87
N ARG A 71 0.32 -3.50 6.61
CA ARG A 71 0.79 -2.39 7.44
C ARG A 71 2.11 -1.86 6.92
N PHE A 72 2.16 -0.56 6.69
CA PHE A 72 3.32 0.23 6.25
C PHE A 72 3.55 1.44 7.17
N THR A 73 3.08 1.38 8.42
CA THR A 73 3.20 2.47 9.38
C THR A 73 4.66 2.89 9.55
N GLY A 74 4.97 4.17 9.32
CA GLY A 74 6.33 4.72 9.40
C GLY A 74 7.32 4.17 8.36
N ALA A 75 6.84 3.47 7.33
CA ALA A 75 7.70 2.96 6.26
C ALA A 75 8.21 4.10 5.37
N HIS A 76 9.37 3.88 4.74
CA HIS A 76 9.99 4.81 3.80
C HIS A 76 10.12 4.16 2.42
N PHE A 77 9.57 4.82 1.40
CA PHE A 77 9.65 4.41 0.01
C PHE A 77 10.49 5.43 -0.76
N ALA A 78 11.76 5.09 -1.00
CA ALA A 78 12.64 5.90 -1.84
C ALA A 78 12.40 5.62 -3.33
N GLY A 79 12.11 4.37 -3.68
CA GLY A 79 11.58 3.97 -4.99
C GLY A 79 10.07 4.13 -5.10
N ASP A 80 9.53 3.76 -6.25
CA ASP A 80 8.10 3.85 -6.57
C ASP A 80 7.31 2.75 -5.82
N LEU A 81 6.05 3.07 -5.52
CA LEU A 81 5.09 2.18 -4.87
C LEU A 81 3.87 2.02 -5.78
N ASP A 82 3.82 0.91 -6.50
CA ASP A 82 2.77 0.61 -7.45
C ASP A 82 1.74 -0.35 -6.83
N LEU A 83 0.48 0.08 -6.77
CA LEU A 83 -0.66 -0.65 -6.23
C LEU A 83 -1.74 -0.86 -7.31
N ILE A 84 -1.37 -0.69 -8.58
CA ILE A 84 -2.30 -0.59 -9.71
C ILE A 84 -3.19 -1.84 -9.76
N VAL A 85 -4.52 -1.66 -9.76
CA VAL A 85 -5.52 -2.75 -9.76
C VAL A 85 -5.44 -3.71 -8.55
N ALA A 86 -4.62 -3.41 -7.53
CA ALA A 86 -4.47 -4.23 -6.33
C ALA A 86 -5.76 -4.30 -5.50
N ARG A 87 -5.86 -5.30 -4.62
CA ARG A 87 -7.04 -5.51 -3.76
C ARG A 87 -6.63 -5.73 -2.32
N PHE A 88 -6.97 -4.75 -1.49
CA PHE A 88 -6.65 -4.76 -0.06
C PHE A 88 -7.88 -5.03 0.80
N LEU A 89 -7.72 -5.80 1.88
CA LEU A 89 -8.72 -5.89 2.94
C LEU A 89 -8.61 -4.73 3.94
N ALA A 90 -7.40 -4.28 4.27
CA ALA A 90 -7.17 -3.08 5.06
C ALA A 90 -5.72 -2.64 4.83
N VAL A 91 -5.46 -1.33 4.82
CA VAL A 91 -4.10 -0.82 4.69
C VAL A 91 -3.84 0.37 5.60
N ASP A 92 -2.64 0.42 6.16
CA ASP A 92 -2.18 1.44 7.09
C ASP A 92 -0.84 2.01 6.60
N PHE A 93 -0.84 3.26 6.14
CA PHE A 93 0.33 4.03 5.71
C PHE A 93 0.65 5.17 6.69
N ASP A 94 0.14 5.12 7.92
CA ASP A 94 0.32 6.20 8.88
C ASP A 94 1.80 6.54 9.08
N ASP A 95 2.12 7.82 9.14
CA ASP A 95 3.48 8.36 9.32
C ASP A 95 4.51 7.91 8.27
N ALA A 96 4.08 7.28 7.16
CA ALA A 96 4.97 6.86 6.09
C ALA A 96 5.53 8.06 5.30
N LEU A 97 6.72 7.87 4.73
CA LEU A 97 7.36 8.80 3.79
C LEU A 97 7.42 8.14 2.41
N ILE A 98 6.77 8.74 1.44
CA ILE A 98 6.74 8.26 0.05
C ILE A 98 7.45 9.30 -0.82
N ALA A 99 8.73 9.04 -1.10
CA ALA A 99 9.59 9.90 -1.89
C ALA A 99 9.48 9.60 -3.39
N GLY A 100 9.27 8.33 -3.76
CA GLY A 100 8.91 7.90 -5.10
C GLY A 100 7.45 8.20 -5.46
N CYS A 101 7.04 7.77 -6.65
CA CYS A 101 5.65 7.82 -7.09
C CYS A 101 4.80 6.83 -6.28
N PHE A 102 3.62 7.27 -5.86
CA PHE A 102 2.58 6.41 -5.31
C PHE A 102 1.47 6.28 -6.35
N ASP A 103 1.26 5.08 -6.90
CA ASP A 103 0.19 4.84 -7.87
C ASP A 103 -0.79 3.77 -7.36
N ALA A 104 -1.99 4.21 -6.97
CA ALA A 104 -3.11 3.35 -6.59
C ALA A 104 -4.24 3.38 -7.64
N SER A 105 -3.91 3.61 -8.91
CA SER A 105 -4.89 3.63 -9.98
C SER A 105 -5.67 2.31 -10.05
N GLU A 106 -7.00 2.40 -10.13
CA GLU A 106 -7.93 1.26 -10.18
C GLU A 106 -7.86 0.31 -8.96
N THR A 107 -7.12 0.65 -7.91
CA THR A 107 -7.01 -0.16 -6.68
C THR A 107 -8.35 -0.22 -5.95
N ARG A 108 -8.66 -1.38 -5.35
CA ARG A 108 -9.86 -1.57 -4.54
C ARG A 108 -9.50 -1.82 -3.07
N PHE A 109 -9.85 -0.87 -2.22
CA PHE A 109 -9.71 -0.97 -0.77
C PHE A 109 -11.04 -1.40 -0.14
N ARG A 110 -11.15 -2.70 0.17
CA ARG A 110 -12.38 -3.32 0.69
C ARG A 110 -12.62 -3.08 2.18
N GLY A 111 -11.62 -2.64 2.92
CA GLY A 111 -11.75 -2.24 4.32
C GLY A 111 -11.02 -0.93 4.62
N PRO A 112 -10.73 -0.66 5.91
CA PRO A 112 -10.20 0.64 6.33
C PRO A 112 -8.87 1.00 5.67
N VAL A 113 -8.71 2.28 5.34
CA VAL A 113 -7.49 2.86 4.77
C VAL A 113 -7.09 4.08 5.58
N SER A 114 -5.81 4.15 5.95
CA SER A 114 -5.27 5.26 6.72
C SER A 114 -3.97 5.77 6.09
N PHE A 115 -3.89 7.09 5.90
CA PHE A 115 -2.73 7.84 5.43
C PHE A 115 -2.42 8.99 6.41
N ARG A 116 -2.65 8.79 7.72
CA ARG A 116 -2.49 9.90 8.67
C ARG A 116 -1.02 10.31 8.74
N ASN A 117 -0.78 11.62 8.66
CA ASN A 117 0.56 12.20 8.65
C ASN A 117 1.50 11.67 7.55
N THR A 118 0.99 10.92 6.57
CA THR A 118 1.80 10.42 5.44
C THR A 118 2.32 11.60 4.63
N ARG A 119 3.58 11.53 4.21
CA ARG A 119 4.22 12.56 3.38
C ARG A 119 4.46 12.01 1.99
N PHE A 120 3.72 12.54 1.02
CA PHE A 120 3.92 12.27 -0.40
C PHE A 120 4.83 13.36 -0.98
N GLU A 121 6.12 13.06 -1.08
CA GLU A 121 7.11 13.95 -1.72
C GLU A 121 7.16 13.74 -3.24
N GLY A 122 6.82 12.53 -3.71
CA GLY A 122 6.55 12.24 -5.12
C GLY A 122 5.08 12.43 -5.50
N PRO A 123 4.72 12.18 -6.77
CA PRO A 123 3.32 12.18 -7.21
C PRO A 123 2.49 11.14 -6.45
N ALA A 124 1.24 11.49 -6.15
CA ALA A 124 0.28 10.56 -5.56
C ALA A 124 -0.94 10.45 -6.48
N ILE A 125 -1.15 9.27 -7.03
CA ILE A 125 -2.14 8.97 -8.06
C ILE A 125 -3.14 7.97 -7.49
N PHE A 126 -4.42 8.33 -7.57
CA PHE A 126 -5.55 7.53 -7.06
C PHE A 126 -6.65 7.42 -8.12
N ARG A 127 -6.31 7.48 -9.41
CA ARG A 127 -7.34 7.52 -10.47
C ARG A 127 -8.20 6.27 -10.44
N GLU A 128 -9.51 6.44 -10.47
CA GLU A 128 -10.47 5.31 -10.45
C GLU A 128 -10.31 4.39 -9.22
N THR A 129 -9.61 4.84 -8.16
CA THR A 129 -9.48 4.09 -6.89
C THR A 129 -10.85 3.96 -6.21
N GLN A 130 -11.14 2.77 -5.70
CA GLN A 130 -12.39 2.49 -4.98
C GLN A 130 -12.15 2.27 -3.49
N PHE A 131 -12.67 3.18 -2.67
CA PHE A 131 -12.73 3.02 -1.21
C PHE A 131 -14.13 2.54 -0.81
N TYR A 132 -14.21 1.38 -0.15
CA TYR A 132 -15.49 0.86 0.36
C TYR A 132 -15.78 1.29 1.81
N HIS A 133 -14.80 1.90 2.47
CA HIS A 133 -14.88 2.41 3.83
C HIS A 133 -14.27 3.82 3.88
N PRO A 134 -14.63 4.65 4.87
CA PRO A 134 -14.04 5.97 5.04
C PRO A 134 -12.51 5.91 5.08
N VAL A 135 -11.86 6.75 4.28
CA VAL A 135 -10.40 6.89 4.23
C VAL A 135 -9.97 8.09 5.08
N ASP A 136 -8.84 7.98 5.77
CA ASP A 136 -8.31 9.04 6.65
C ASP A 136 -6.97 9.60 6.14
N PHE A 137 -7.00 10.79 5.54
CA PHE A 137 -5.83 11.57 5.15
C PHE A 137 -5.48 12.68 6.16
N SER A 138 -5.92 12.58 7.42
CA SER A 138 -5.67 13.64 8.42
C SER A 138 -4.17 13.89 8.60
N GLY A 139 -3.74 15.13 8.38
CA GLY A 139 -2.34 15.50 8.49
C GLY A 139 -1.45 15.03 7.33
N ALA A 140 -2.00 14.32 6.34
CA ALA A 140 -1.27 13.97 5.13
C ALA A 140 -0.83 15.22 4.38
N THR A 141 0.36 15.18 3.79
CA THR A 141 0.91 16.29 2.99
C THR A 141 1.29 15.81 1.61
N PHE A 142 1.02 16.63 0.61
CA PHE A 142 1.26 16.34 -0.79
C PHE A 142 2.10 17.47 -1.38
N LYS A 143 3.29 17.15 -1.89
CA LYS A 143 4.15 18.13 -2.57
C LYS A 143 3.57 18.56 -3.92
N ILE A 144 2.90 17.64 -4.59
CA ILE A 144 2.18 17.83 -5.85
C ILE A 144 0.71 17.50 -5.56
N PRO A 145 -0.28 18.28 -6.04
CA PRO A 145 -1.68 17.96 -5.86
C PRO A 145 -2.00 16.50 -6.27
N PRO A 146 -2.66 15.70 -5.41
CA PRO A 146 -2.98 14.32 -5.72
C PRO A 146 -4.00 14.23 -6.86
N ALA A 147 -3.86 13.21 -7.70
CA ALA A 147 -4.80 12.92 -8.78
C ALA A 147 -5.92 12.01 -8.27
N PHE A 148 -7.10 12.58 -8.00
CA PHE A 148 -8.31 11.87 -7.56
C PHE A 148 -9.37 11.75 -8.67
N ASP A 149 -8.93 11.71 -9.94
CA ASP A 149 -9.85 11.56 -11.07
C ASP A 149 -10.74 10.31 -10.87
N ASP A 150 -12.06 10.49 -11.00
CA ASP A 150 -13.07 9.43 -10.85
C ASP A 150 -13.06 8.68 -9.49
N VAL A 151 -12.57 9.31 -8.43
CA VAL A 151 -12.66 8.78 -7.05
C VAL A 151 -13.94 9.25 -6.36
N VAL A 152 -14.69 8.29 -5.82
CA VAL A 152 -15.82 8.59 -4.92
C VAL A 152 -15.40 8.26 -3.50
N PHE A 153 -15.38 9.28 -2.63
CA PHE A 153 -15.06 9.11 -1.22
C PHE A 153 -16.31 8.75 -0.41
N PRO A 154 -16.29 7.67 0.40
CA PRO A 154 -17.37 7.34 1.32
C PRO A 154 -17.62 8.46 2.35
N GLU A 155 -18.86 8.59 2.80
CA GLU A 155 -19.25 9.53 3.86
C GLU A 155 -18.39 9.31 5.11
N GLY A 156 -17.89 10.39 5.71
CA GLY A 156 -17.00 10.35 6.87
C GLY A 156 -15.51 10.21 6.53
N SER A 157 -15.15 10.13 5.25
CA SER A 157 -13.74 10.24 4.83
C SER A 157 -13.16 11.59 5.24
N ARG A 158 -11.92 11.60 5.69
CA ARG A 158 -11.17 12.82 6.03
C ARG A 158 -10.21 13.11 4.90
N LEU A 159 -10.52 14.09 4.08
CA LEU A 159 -9.76 14.44 2.89
C LEU A 159 -8.62 15.41 3.21
N PRO A 160 -7.55 15.45 2.38
CA PRO A 160 -6.49 16.43 2.56
C PRO A 160 -7.02 17.85 2.35
N LEU A 161 -6.50 18.79 3.16
CA LEU A 161 -6.90 20.19 3.08
C LEU A 161 -6.61 20.76 1.67
N GLY A 162 -7.61 21.42 1.08
CA GLY A 162 -7.47 22.06 -0.23
C GLY A 162 -7.52 21.11 -1.43
N CYS A 163 -7.81 19.82 -1.20
CA CYS A 163 -8.03 18.81 -2.22
C CYS A 163 -9.47 18.31 -2.13
N ASP A 164 -10.43 19.21 -2.31
CA ASP A 164 -11.82 18.82 -2.44
C ASP A 164 -12.02 18.21 -3.86
N PRO A 165 -12.67 17.04 -3.98
CA PRO A 165 -13.00 16.47 -5.28
C PRO A 165 -13.92 17.43 -6.04
N VAL A 166 -13.66 17.64 -7.34
CA VAL A 166 -14.48 18.48 -8.21
C VAL A 166 -15.74 17.75 -8.65
#